data_AF-A0A1N7EM65-F1
#
_entry.id   AF-A0A1N7EM65-F1
#
_cell.length_a   1.000
_cell.length_b   1.000
_cell.length_c   1.000
_cell.angle_alpha   90.00
_cell.angle_beta   90.00
_cell.angle_gamma   90.00
#
_symmetry.space_group_name_H-M   'P 1'
#
loop_
_entity.id
_entity.type
_entity.pdbx_description
1 polymer ?
#
loop_
_entity_poly.entity_id
_entity_poly.type
_entity_poly.pdbx_seq_one_letter_code
_entity_poly.pdbx_strand_id
1 'polypeptide(L)'
;MARAHSRAAYAGTMTDAPRRRRQSPAVYRRRRLAAALLALLVIGLVVWLVAAPPWRSAPTADPAPAASTVAPAPSAPAAVASPTPTPTPTPTAPAGPVECSPADITVEALTDKEEYGQGENPQLSIRLTNTSANACTMNVGTSAQSFTVTSGSDVWWRSTDCQSEPSDMEVTLAAGQQVTSAAPLTWDRTRSSVSSCGGERPFAPGGGATYHLSVSIGGIPSSGTVSFILR
;
A
#
# COMPACT_ATOMS: atom_id res chain seq x y z
N MET A 1 -67.01 25.38 -45.79
CA MET A 1 -66.15 26.08 -44.79
C MET A 1 -66.14 25.27 -43.50
N ALA A 2 -64.94 24.88 -43.02
CA ALA A 2 -64.59 24.44 -41.65
C ALA A 2 -65.35 23.23 -41.04
N ARG A 3 -64.77 22.30 -40.28
CA ARG A 3 -63.43 22.07 -39.71
C ARG A 3 -63.36 20.58 -39.35
N ALA A 4 -62.17 20.01 -39.51
CA ALA A 4 -61.81 18.65 -39.11
C ALA A 4 -61.67 18.52 -37.59
N HIS A 5 -62.00 17.35 -37.03
CA HIS A 5 -61.43 16.88 -35.77
C HIS A 5 -61.13 15.38 -35.87
N SER A 6 -59.88 15.08 -36.23
CA SER A 6 -59.31 13.73 -36.22
C SER A 6 -59.14 13.24 -34.78
N ARG A 7 -59.58 12.01 -34.52
CA ARG A 7 -59.24 11.24 -33.30
C ARG A 7 -57.79 10.78 -33.41
N ALA A 8 -56.92 11.25 -32.54
CA ALA A 8 -55.57 10.70 -32.36
C ALA A 8 -55.55 9.88 -31.05
N ALA A 9 -55.54 8.56 -31.17
CA ALA A 9 -55.21 7.66 -30.09
C ALA A 9 -53.68 7.60 -29.97
N TYR A 10 -53.12 8.03 -28.83
CA TYR A 10 -51.70 7.86 -28.53
C TYR A 10 -51.46 6.40 -28.15
N ALA A 11 -50.73 5.67 -29.01
CA ALA A 11 -50.14 4.38 -28.67
C ALA A 11 -48.89 4.63 -27.81
N GLY A 12 -48.85 4.03 -26.62
CA GLY A 12 -47.72 4.10 -25.71
C GLY A 12 -46.49 3.40 -26.28
N THR A 13 -45.36 4.10 -26.36
CA THR A 13 -44.05 3.54 -26.66
C THR A 13 -43.45 2.94 -25.38
N MET A 14 -43.35 1.62 -25.39
CA MET A 14 -42.74 0.78 -24.37
C MET A 14 -41.23 1.06 -24.28
N THR A 15 -40.75 1.36 -23.08
CA THR A 15 -39.35 1.65 -22.74
C THR A 15 -38.48 0.40 -22.94
N ASP A 16 -37.48 0.48 -23.82
CA ASP A 16 -36.46 -0.56 -23.98
C ASP A 16 -35.40 -0.42 -22.86
N ALA A 17 -35.16 -1.49 -22.12
CA ALA A 17 -34.23 -1.52 -21.00
C ALA A 17 -32.84 -2.03 -21.46
N PRO A 18 -31.72 -1.39 -21.06
CA PRO A 18 -30.40 -1.83 -21.50
C PRO A 18 -30.05 -3.20 -20.89
N ARG A 19 -29.87 -4.20 -21.77
CA ARG A 19 -29.36 -5.52 -21.39
C ARG A 19 -27.94 -5.39 -20.84
N ARG A 20 -27.76 -5.64 -19.53
CA ARG A 20 -26.44 -5.75 -18.88
C ARG A 20 -25.60 -6.83 -19.59
N ARG A 21 -24.50 -6.44 -20.23
CA ARG A 21 -23.46 -7.37 -20.69
C ARG A 21 -22.80 -8.01 -19.47
N ARG A 22 -23.12 -9.29 -19.20
CA ARG A 22 -22.36 -10.13 -18.28
C ARG A 22 -20.92 -10.26 -18.77
N GLN A 23 -19.96 -9.86 -17.94
CA GLN A 23 -18.54 -10.15 -18.19
C GLN A 23 -18.34 -11.68 -18.26
N SER A 24 -17.64 -12.14 -19.30
CA SER A 24 -17.52 -13.55 -19.63
C SER A 24 -16.66 -14.31 -18.61
N PRO A 25 -17.15 -15.43 -18.02
CA PRO A 25 -16.45 -16.23 -17.00
C PRO A 25 -15.17 -16.96 -17.50
N ALA A 26 -14.82 -16.81 -18.79
CA ALA A 26 -13.62 -17.39 -19.37
C ALA A 26 -12.33 -16.63 -18.98
N VAL A 27 -12.42 -15.31 -18.76
CA VAL A 27 -11.25 -14.47 -18.42
C VAL A 27 -10.82 -14.69 -16.97
N TYR A 28 -11.78 -14.83 -16.05
CA TYR A 28 -11.52 -15.14 -14.65
C TYR A 28 -10.83 -16.50 -14.47
N ARG A 29 -11.26 -17.53 -15.23
CA ARG A 29 -10.63 -18.86 -15.20
C ARG A 29 -9.20 -18.84 -15.74
N ARG A 30 -8.92 -18.09 -16.82
CA ARG A 30 -7.56 -17.95 -17.36
C ARG A 30 -6.60 -17.23 -16.41
N ARG A 31 -7.06 -16.16 -15.74
CA ARG A 31 -6.25 -15.44 -14.74
C ARG A 31 -5.95 -16.29 -13.51
N ARG A 32 -6.91 -17.11 -13.07
CA ARG A 32 -6.73 -17.99 -11.91
C ARG A 32 -5.73 -19.13 -12.18
N LEU A 33 -5.73 -19.69 -13.40
CA LEU A 33 -4.73 -20.69 -13.81
C LEU A 33 -3.32 -20.08 -13.93
N ALA A 34 -3.22 -18.86 -14.49
CA ALA A 34 -1.94 -18.16 -14.58
C ALA A 34 -1.36 -17.84 -13.18
N ALA A 35 -2.21 -17.36 -12.26
CA ALA A 35 -1.81 -17.10 -10.87
C ALA A 35 -1.38 -18.38 -10.14
N ALA A 36 -2.06 -19.51 -10.35
CA ALA A 36 -1.71 -20.78 -9.73
C ALA A 36 -0.35 -21.33 -10.24
N LEU A 37 -0.08 -21.22 -11.55
CA LEU A 37 1.21 -21.61 -12.12
C LEU A 37 2.36 -20.75 -11.62
N LEU A 38 2.15 -19.43 -11.50
CA LEU A 38 3.15 -18.51 -10.97
C LEU A 38 3.42 -18.79 -9.48
N ALA A 39 2.38 -19.08 -8.70
CA ALA A 39 2.54 -19.48 -7.30
C ALA A 39 3.37 -20.77 -7.16
N LEU A 40 3.14 -21.78 -8.00
CA LEU A 40 3.93 -23.02 -8.00
C LEU A 40 5.41 -22.76 -8.34
N LEU A 41 5.69 -21.89 -9.31
CA LEU A 41 7.06 -21.50 -9.65
C LEU A 41 7.77 -20.79 -8.50
N VAL A 42 7.09 -19.85 -7.83
CA VAL A 42 7.63 -19.13 -6.68
C VAL A 42 7.91 -20.08 -5.53
N ILE A 43 6.99 -21.01 -5.23
CA ILE A 43 7.19 -22.03 -4.19
C ILE A 43 8.40 -22.91 -4.51
N GLY A 44 8.55 -23.34 -5.77
CA GLY A 44 9.71 -24.11 -6.20
C GLY A 44 11.04 -23.35 -6.01
N LEU A 45 11.06 -22.06 -6.34
CA LEU A 45 12.23 -21.19 -6.15
C LEU A 45 12.58 -21.02 -4.67
N VAL A 46 11.59 -20.81 -3.80
CA VAL A 46 11.79 -20.66 -2.36
C VAL A 46 12.33 -21.96 -1.75
N VAL A 47 11.76 -23.11 -2.11
CA VAL A 47 12.26 -24.43 -1.67
C VAL A 47 13.70 -24.65 -2.13
N TRP A 48 14.04 -24.27 -3.36
CA TRP A 48 15.40 -24.37 -3.88
C TRP A 48 16.40 -23.48 -3.12
N LEU A 49 16.04 -22.21 -2.84
CA LEU A 49 16.89 -21.27 -2.09
C LEU A 49 17.13 -21.71 -0.63
N VAL A 50 16.16 -22.37 0.00
CA VAL A 50 16.30 -22.91 1.37
C VAL A 50 17.19 -24.16 1.38
N ALA A 51 17.08 -25.04 0.37
CA ALA A 51 17.81 -26.30 0.33
C ALA A 51 19.31 -26.13 -0.03
N ALA A 52 19.65 -25.12 -0.83
CA ALA A 52 21.04 -24.83 -1.21
C ALA A 52 21.30 -23.32 -1.22
N PRO A 53 21.53 -22.66 -0.07
CA PRO A 53 21.89 -21.26 -0.03
C PRO A 53 23.25 -21.10 -0.74
N PRO A 54 23.35 -20.36 -1.87
CA PRO A 54 24.60 -20.23 -2.61
C PRO A 54 25.69 -19.44 -1.86
N TRP A 55 25.39 -19.00 -0.62
CA TRP A 55 26.16 -18.02 0.14
C TRP A 55 26.77 -18.61 1.42
N ARG A 56 26.62 -19.92 1.65
CA ARG A 56 27.31 -20.61 2.76
C ARG A 56 28.76 -20.89 2.40
N SER A 57 29.61 -19.88 2.48
CA SER A 57 31.04 -20.08 2.67
C SER A 57 31.28 -20.47 4.13
N ALA A 58 31.74 -21.71 4.37
CA ALA A 58 32.13 -22.16 5.70
C ALA A 58 33.46 -21.49 6.13
N PRO A 59 33.63 -21.08 7.40
CA PRO A 59 34.95 -20.73 7.92
C PRO A 59 35.71 -22.02 8.25
N THR A 60 36.83 -22.23 7.58
CA THR A 60 37.83 -23.24 7.94
C THR A 60 38.45 -22.85 9.28
N ALA A 61 38.21 -23.64 10.32
CA ALA A 61 38.97 -23.57 11.57
C ALA A 61 40.28 -24.36 11.37
N ASP A 62 41.40 -23.66 11.46
CA ASP A 62 42.73 -24.27 11.53
C ASP A 62 43.00 -24.77 12.96
N PRO A 63 43.54 -25.99 13.18
CA PRO A 63 43.92 -26.49 14.48
C PRO A 63 45.35 -26.06 14.85
N ALA A 64 45.52 -25.55 16.07
CA ALA A 64 46.83 -25.31 16.68
C ALA A 64 47.50 -26.66 17.05
N PRO A 65 48.82 -26.84 16.82
CA PRO A 65 49.51 -28.05 17.22
C PRO A 65 49.96 -28.01 18.69
N ALA A 66 49.86 -29.17 19.32
CA ALA A 66 50.26 -29.46 20.69
C ALA A 66 51.79 -29.43 20.89
N ALA A 67 52.21 -29.06 22.10
CA ALA A 67 53.50 -29.45 22.64
C ALA A 67 53.37 -29.81 24.13
N SER A 68 53.87 -31.01 24.45
CA SER A 68 53.85 -31.73 25.71
C SER A 68 54.71 -31.11 26.81
N THR A 69 54.35 -31.30 28.09
CA THR A 69 55.23 -31.93 29.10
C THR A 69 54.49 -32.20 30.42
N VAL A 70 54.65 -33.40 30.97
CA VAL A 70 54.18 -33.84 32.30
C VAL A 70 55.39 -33.93 33.22
N ALA A 71 55.31 -33.37 34.43
CA ALA A 71 56.16 -33.71 35.57
C ALA A 71 55.41 -33.41 36.90
N PRO A 72 55.61 -34.16 38.00
CA PRO A 72 54.69 -34.18 39.14
C PRO A 72 55.17 -33.45 40.42
N ALA A 73 54.18 -32.89 41.16
CA ALA A 73 54.02 -32.74 42.63
C ALA A 73 55.08 -31.97 43.49
N PRO A 74 54.80 -31.54 44.76
CA PRO A 74 53.53 -31.28 45.49
C PRO A 74 53.49 -29.92 46.27
N SER A 75 52.38 -29.70 47.00
CA SER A 75 52.23 -28.92 48.27
C SER A 75 51.50 -27.55 48.23
N ALA A 76 50.51 -27.46 49.13
CA ALA A 76 49.54 -26.39 49.43
C ALA A 76 50.18 -25.07 49.95
N PRO A 77 49.49 -23.90 50.16
CA PRO A 77 48.11 -23.73 50.70
C PRO A 77 47.22 -22.60 50.11
N ALA A 78 45.94 -22.68 50.49
CA ALA A 78 44.81 -21.71 50.46
C ALA A 78 44.98 -20.32 49.79
N ALA A 79 44.08 -20.01 48.84
CA ALA A 79 43.75 -18.63 48.42
C ALA A 79 42.25 -18.49 48.04
N VAL A 80 41.55 -17.72 48.87
CA VAL A 80 40.35 -16.86 48.67
C VAL A 80 39.47 -17.10 47.43
N ALA A 81 38.21 -17.43 47.67
CA ALA A 81 37.15 -17.44 46.67
C ALA A 81 36.96 -16.03 46.05
N SER A 82 37.17 -15.91 44.74
CA SER A 82 36.76 -14.74 43.95
C SER A 82 35.23 -14.69 43.83
N PRO A 83 34.60 -13.50 43.83
CA PRO A 83 33.16 -13.41 43.70
C PRO A 83 32.79 -13.75 42.25
N THR A 84 31.79 -14.60 42.08
CA THR A 84 31.10 -14.82 40.80
C THR A 84 30.63 -13.47 40.26
N PRO A 85 30.94 -13.08 39.01
CA PRO A 85 30.38 -11.86 38.44
C PRO A 85 28.87 -12.05 38.29
N THR A 86 28.10 -11.26 39.03
CA THR A 86 26.66 -11.11 38.81
C THR A 86 26.45 -10.63 37.37
N PRO A 87 25.70 -11.37 36.52
CA PRO A 87 25.36 -10.85 35.20
C PRO A 87 24.53 -9.57 35.35
N THR A 88 25.07 -8.46 34.88
CA THR A 88 24.34 -7.22 34.65
C THR A 88 23.12 -7.52 33.77
N PRO A 89 21.84 -7.26 34.17
CA PRO A 89 20.77 -7.19 33.19
C PRO A 89 21.17 -6.38 31.96
N THR A 90 21.29 -7.09 30.84
CA THR A 90 21.31 -6.45 29.52
C THR A 90 19.92 -5.82 29.35
N PRO A 91 19.83 -4.52 29.04
CA PRO A 91 18.53 -3.89 28.79
C PRO A 91 17.85 -4.68 27.67
N THR A 92 16.70 -5.27 28.00
CA THR A 92 15.87 -5.96 27.02
C THR A 92 15.31 -4.89 26.10
N ALA A 93 15.83 -4.83 24.87
CA ALA A 93 15.24 -4.02 23.82
C ALA A 93 13.76 -4.42 23.66
N PRO A 94 12.84 -3.46 23.46
CA PRO A 94 11.43 -3.80 23.23
C PRO A 94 11.34 -4.81 22.08
N ALA A 95 10.79 -5.99 22.36
CA ALA A 95 10.62 -7.04 21.38
C ALA A 95 9.38 -6.71 20.54
N GLY A 96 9.55 -5.91 19.49
CA GLY A 96 8.51 -5.60 18.52
C GLY A 96 8.98 -4.56 17.49
N PRO A 97 8.38 -4.53 16.28
CA PRO A 97 8.61 -3.42 15.35
C PRO A 97 8.18 -2.11 16.02
N VAL A 98 9.03 -1.08 15.90
CA VAL A 98 8.75 0.26 16.42
C VAL A 98 7.76 0.94 15.47
N GLU A 99 6.61 1.40 15.96
CA GLU A 99 5.64 2.12 15.15
C GLU A 99 6.18 3.49 14.71
N CYS A 100 5.83 3.90 13.50
CA CYS A 100 6.20 5.22 13.01
C CYS A 100 5.46 6.33 13.77
N SER A 101 6.21 7.29 14.29
CA SER A 101 5.62 8.52 14.85
C SER A 101 5.09 9.40 13.71
N PRO A 102 3.88 9.99 13.83
CA PRO A 102 3.34 10.90 12.82
C PRO A 102 4.27 12.07 12.47
N ALA A 103 5.06 12.54 13.43
CA ALA A 103 6.01 13.64 13.22
C ALA A 103 7.24 13.25 12.38
N ASP A 104 7.53 11.94 12.30
CA ASP A 104 8.69 11.38 11.61
C ASP A 104 8.38 10.92 10.18
N ILE A 105 7.12 11.03 9.74
CA ILE A 105 6.68 10.64 8.40
C ILE A 105 6.17 11.86 7.66
N THR A 106 6.79 12.14 6.52
CA THR A 106 6.25 13.08 5.54
C THR A 106 5.37 12.33 4.54
N VAL A 107 4.18 12.87 4.29
CA VAL A 107 3.22 12.34 3.32
C VAL A 107 3.03 13.36 2.20
N GLU A 108 3.10 12.91 0.95
CA GLU A 108 2.91 13.74 -0.24
C GLU A 108 1.85 13.14 -1.16
N ALA A 109 0.95 13.99 -1.64
CA ALA A 109 -0.03 13.66 -2.65
C ALA A 109 0.60 13.78 -4.04
N LEU A 110 0.42 12.79 -4.90
CA LEU A 110 0.96 12.78 -6.25
C LEU A 110 -0.11 12.48 -7.29
N THR A 111 0.03 13.09 -8.45
CA THR A 111 -0.68 12.73 -9.69
C THR A 111 0.34 12.39 -10.77
N ASP A 112 -0.02 11.53 -11.73
CA ASP A 112 0.87 11.15 -12.82
C ASP A 112 1.05 12.27 -13.86
N LYS A 113 0.09 13.19 -13.94
CA LYS A 113 0.11 14.37 -14.80
C LYS A 113 -0.46 15.60 -14.09
N GLU A 114 -0.10 16.77 -14.60
CA GLU A 114 -0.66 18.06 -14.21
C GLU A 114 -1.93 18.40 -15.00
N GLU A 115 -2.11 17.80 -16.19
CA GLU A 115 -3.28 18.00 -17.03
C GLU A 115 -3.75 16.70 -17.67
N TYR A 116 -5.07 16.53 -17.79
CA TYR A 116 -5.69 15.34 -18.35
C TYR A 116 -6.64 15.72 -19.48
N GLY A 117 -6.51 15.03 -20.61
CA GLY A 117 -7.40 15.20 -21.75
C GLY A 117 -8.83 14.72 -21.50
N GLN A 118 -9.69 14.90 -22.49
CA GLN A 118 -11.05 14.34 -22.43
C GLN A 118 -11.00 12.82 -22.32
N GLY A 119 -11.72 12.26 -21.34
CA GLY A 119 -11.78 10.82 -21.08
C GLY A 119 -10.54 10.21 -20.44
N GLU A 120 -9.51 11.02 -20.19
CA GLU A 120 -8.34 10.60 -19.44
C GLU A 120 -8.58 10.73 -17.94
N ASN A 121 -8.22 9.70 -17.18
CA ASN A 121 -8.50 9.61 -15.74
C ASN A 121 -7.22 9.80 -14.93
N PRO A 122 -7.22 10.70 -13.92
CA PRO A 122 -6.09 10.91 -13.03
C PRO A 122 -5.63 9.64 -12.30
N GLN A 123 -4.31 9.42 -12.24
CA GLN A 123 -3.69 8.39 -11.42
C GLN A 123 -3.16 9.03 -10.14
N LEU A 124 -3.81 8.73 -9.01
CA LEU A 124 -3.52 9.32 -7.72
C LEU A 124 -2.55 8.42 -6.95
N SER A 125 -1.55 8.98 -6.30
CA SER A 125 -0.58 8.22 -5.49
C SER A 125 -0.22 8.94 -4.19
N ILE A 126 0.31 8.18 -3.25
CA ILE A 126 0.89 8.67 -2.00
C ILE A 126 2.39 8.39 -2.05
N ARG A 127 3.19 9.35 -1.60
CA ARG A 127 4.59 9.15 -1.29
C ARG A 127 4.84 9.38 0.20
N LEU A 128 5.53 8.42 0.80
CA LEU A 128 5.96 8.42 2.18
C LEU A 128 7.46 8.63 2.25
N THR A 129 7.90 9.40 3.24
CA THR A 129 9.32 9.54 3.59
C THR A 129 9.47 9.44 5.10
N ASN A 130 10.26 8.48 5.59
CA ASN A 130 10.68 8.45 6.98
C ASN A 130 11.83 9.43 7.19
N THR A 131 11.57 10.53 7.89
CA THR A 131 12.52 11.61 8.16
C THR A 131 13.32 11.40 9.45
N SER A 132 13.03 10.35 10.21
CA SER A 132 13.78 10.00 11.42
C SER A 132 15.09 9.25 11.11
N ALA A 133 15.94 9.14 12.13
CA ALA A 133 17.17 8.35 12.07
C ALA A 133 16.94 6.84 12.33
N ASN A 134 15.71 6.41 12.63
CA ASN A 134 15.39 5.05 13.03
C ASN A 134 14.43 4.40 12.04
N ALA A 135 14.55 3.08 11.86
CA ALA A 135 13.53 2.33 11.14
C ALA A 135 12.24 2.25 11.99
N CYS A 136 11.10 2.36 11.33
CA CYS A 136 9.79 2.22 11.96
C CYS A 136 8.83 1.46 11.04
N THR A 137 7.74 0.93 11.57
CA THR A 137 6.70 0.20 10.84
C THR A 137 5.40 0.97 10.86
N MET A 138 4.65 0.91 9.76
CA MET A 138 3.30 1.46 9.70
C MET A 138 2.42 0.69 8.71
N ASN A 139 1.12 0.70 8.98
CA ASN A 139 0.12 0.22 8.04
C ASN A 139 0.00 1.17 6.85
N VAL A 140 0.38 0.67 5.67
CA VAL A 140 0.21 1.34 4.38
C VAL A 140 -0.87 0.68 3.53
N GLY A 141 -1.74 -0.13 4.13
CA GLY A 141 -2.88 -0.75 3.48
C GLY A 141 -3.99 0.24 3.10
N THR A 142 -4.92 -0.20 2.24
CA THR A 142 -6.06 0.62 1.79
C THR A 142 -7.03 0.96 2.93
N SER A 143 -7.02 0.20 4.02
CA SER A 143 -7.71 0.53 5.27
C SER A 143 -7.20 1.79 5.95
N ALA A 144 -5.90 2.09 5.80
CA ALA A 144 -5.23 3.22 6.40
C ALA A 144 -5.11 4.42 5.44
N GLN A 145 -5.37 4.23 4.14
CA GLN A 145 -5.25 5.27 3.11
C GLN A 145 -6.56 6.00 2.85
N SER A 146 -6.48 7.30 2.59
CA SER A 146 -7.58 8.09 2.04
C SER A 146 -7.08 9.11 1.03
N PHE A 147 -7.83 9.27 -0.05
CA PHE A 147 -7.60 10.26 -1.10
C PHE A 147 -8.84 11.15 -1.17
N THR A 148 -8.66 12.45 -1.28
CA THR A 148 -9.74 13.42 -1.42
C THR A 148 -9.44 14.34 -2.59
N VAL A 149 -10.41 14.49 -3.49
CA VAL A 149 -10.33 15.44 -4.59
C VAL A 149 -11.31 16.59 -4.37
N THR A 150 -10.81 17.82 -4.46
CA THR A 150 -11.61 19.04 -4.31
C THR A 150 -11.47 19.96 -5.51
N SER A 151 -12.43 20.88 -5.66
CA SER A 151 -12.35 22.03 -6.56
C SER A 151 -12.87 23.24 -5.79
N GLY A 152 -11.99 24.19 -5.46
CA GLY A 152 -12.29 25.24 -4.48
C GLY A 152 -12.60 24.62 -3.10
N SER A 153 -13.72 25.01 -2.50
CA SER A 153 -14.21 24.43 -1.24
C SER A 153 -15.05 23.17 -1.41
N ASP A 154 -15.40 22.79 -2.65
CA ASP A 154 -16.26 21.63 -2.90
C ASP A 154 -15.47 20.34 -2.92
N VAL A 155 -15.92 19.35 -2.14
CA VAL A 155 -15.35 17.99 -2.17
C VAL A 155 -16.09 17.19 -3.24
N TRP A 156 -15.37 16.89 -4.31
CA TRP A 156 -15.89 16.12 -5.43
C TRP A 156 -15.86 14.63 -5.13
N TRP A 157 -14.75 14.14 -4.59
CA TRP A 157 -14.57 12.69 -4.45
C TRP A 157 -13.71 12.34 -3.24
N ARG A 158 -14.03 11.19 -2.62
CA ARG A 158 -13.23 10.54 -1.59
C ARG A 158 -13.07 9.06 -1.93
N SER A 159 -11.86 8.53 -1.79
CA SER A 159 -11.62 7.09 -1.98
C SER A 159 -12.39 6.21 -1.02
N THR A 160 -12.71 6.74 0.17
CA THR A 160 -13.46 6.04 1.21
C THR A 160 -14.95 5.98 0.93
N ASP A 161 -15.48 6.86 0.06
CA ASP A 161 -16.87 6.76 -0.37
C ASP A 161 -17.02 5.50 -1.22
N CYS A 162 -17.78 4.55 -0.71
CA CYS A 162 -18.08 3.28 -1.38
C CYS A 162 -16.88 2.34 -1.51
N GLN A 163 -15.85 2.52 -0.68
CA GLN A 163 -14.78 1.53 -0.54
C GLN A 163 -15.37 0.19 -0.08
N SER A 164 -14.93 -0.88 -0.72
CA SER A 164 -15.26 -2.27 -0.36
C SER A 164 -13.97 -3.02 -0.05
N GLU A 165 -14.05 -3.93 0.92
CA GLU A 165 -12.94 -4.81 1.31
C GLU A 165 -11.57 -4.11 1.50
N PRO A 166 -11.46 -3.10 2.38
CA PRO A 166 -10.16 -2.55 2.71
C PRO A 166 -9.26 -3.61 3.35
N SER A 167 -7.95 -3.50 3.12
CA SER A 167 -6.96 -4.44 3.63
C SER A 167 -5.78 -3.70 4.25
N ASP A 168 -5.29 -4.22 5.38
CA ASP A 168 -4.06 -3.75 6.02
C ASP A 168 -2.82 -4.28 5.27
N MET A 169 -1.73 -3.52 5.33
CA MET A 169 -0.43 -3.92 4.83
C MET A 169 0.66 -3.24 5.65
N GLU A 170 1.32 -3.98 6.52
CA GLU A 170 2.43 -3.46 7.32
C GLU A 170 3.71 -3.34 6.49
N VAL A 171 4.36 -2.18 6.56
CA VAL A 171 5.65 -1.93 5.91
C VAL A 171 6.60 -1.27 6.90
N THR A 172 7.83 -1.80 6.95
CA THR A 172 8.94 -1.16 7.66
C THR A 172 9.62 -0.16 6.74
N LEU A 173 9.68 1.10 7.17
CA LEU A 173 10.39 2.19 6.53
C LEU A 173 11.73 2.39 7.25
N ALA A 174 12.84 2.14 6.56
CA ALA A 174 14.17 2.48 7.05
C ALA A 174 14.35 4.00 7.18
N ALA A 175 15.38 4.43 7.92
CA ALA A 175 15.73 5.85 8.05
C ALA A 175 15.98 6.48 6.67
N GLY A 176 15.33 7.62 6.40
CA GLY A 176 15.42 8.30 5.11
C GLY A 176 14.74 7.58 3.95
N GLN A 177 14.12 6.42 4.16
CA GLN A 177 13.50 5.66 3.07
C GLN A 177 12.28 6.39 2.53
N GLN A 178 12.20 6.43 1.20
CA GLN A 178 11.06 6.90 0.46
C GLN A 178 10.32 5.73 -0.18
N VAL A 179 9.00 5.68 -0.02
CA VAL A 179 8.13 4.67 -0.65
C VAL A 179 6.98 5.37 -1.33
N THR A 180 6.67 4.99 -2.56
CA THR A 180 5.49 5.48 -3.29
C THR A 180 4.50 4.33 -3.47
N SER A 181 3.21 4.65 -3.60
CA SER A 181 2.15 3.68 -3.92
C SER A 181 2.60 2.69 -4.99
N ALA A 182 2.54 1.39 -4.68
CA ALA A 182 2.93 0.34 -5.62
C ALA A 182 2.04 0.30 -6.87
N ALA A 183 0.77 0.66 -6.71
CA ALA A 183 -0.17 0.89 -7.80
C ALA A 183 -0.94 2.20 -7.52
N PRO A 184 -1.08 3.10 -8.51
CA PRO A 184 -1.87 4.29 -8.34
C PRO A 184 -3.37 3.98 -8.28
N LEU A 185 -4.11 4.83 -7.59
CA LEU A 185 -5.57 4.80 -7.55
C LEU A 185 -6.12 5.67 -8.68
N THR A 186 -6.83 5.06 -9.61
CA THR A 186 -7.50 5.81 -10.69
C THR A 186 -8.76 6.48 -10.16
N TRP A 187 -8.87 7.80 -10.29
CA TRP A 187 -10.14 8.51 -10.11
C TRP A 187 -10.89 8.59 -11.44
N ASP A 188 -12.11 8.06 -11.49
CA ASP A 188 -12.95 7.97 -12.69
C ASP A 188 -13.63 9.30 -13.08
N ARG A 189 -13.18 10.41 -12.49
CA ARG A 189 -13.74 11.77 -12.68
C ARG A 189 -15.22 11.83 -12.33
N THR A 190 -15.68 11.04 -11.37
CA THR A 190 -17.06 11.13 -10.87
C THR A 190 -17.12 11.71 -9.47
N ARG A 191 -18.25 12.34 -9.15
CA ARG A 191 -18.56 12.77 -7.80
C ARG A 191 -18.84 11.56 -6.90
N SER A 192 -18.45 11.62 -5.63
CA SER A 192 -18.80 10.59 -4.65
C SER A 192 -19.54 11.12 -3.42
N SER A 193 -20.28 10.21 -2.82
CA SER A 193 -20.87 10.28 -1.49
C SER A 193 -21.20 8.86 -1.02
N VAL A 194 -21.34 8.65 0.28
CA VAL A 194 -21.79 7.36 0.85
C VAL A 194 -23.14 6.86 0.31
N SER A 195 -23.99 7.74 -0.23
CA SER A 195 -25.28 7.39 -0.83
C SER A 195 -25.21 7.06 -2.33
N SER A 196 -24.07 7.29 -2.98
CA SER A 196 -23.89 7.16 -4.44
C SER A 196 -23.31 5.82 -4.90
N CYS A 197 -23.17 4.83 -4.01
CA CYS A 197 -22.41 3.59 -4.28
C CYS A 197 -23.02 2.67 -5.35
N GLY A 198 -24.34 2.72 -5.53
CA GLY A 198 -25.04 1.89 -6.53
C GLY A 198 -25.69 2.69 -7.66
N GLY A 199 -25.44 4.00 -7.73
CA GLY A 199 -26.13 4.92 -8.62
C GLY A 199 -25.23 5.54 -9.68
N GLU A 200 -25.85 6.28 -10.60
CA GLU A 200 -25.15 7.15 -11.52
C GLU A 200 -24.59 8.37 -10.78
N ARG A 201 -23.38 8.77 -11.15
CA ARG A 201 -22.64 9.86 -10.50
C ARG A 201 -22.35 10.96 -11.51
N PRO A 202 -22.53 12.23 -11.13
CA PRO A 202 -22.13 13.35 -11.99
C PRO A 202 -20.64 13.26 -12.35
N PHE A 203 -20.33 13.51 -13.62
CA PHE A 203 -18.95 13.69 -14.05
C PHE A 203 -18.42 15.05 -13.59
N ALA A 204 -17.17 15.05 -13.17
CA ALA A 204 -16.41 16.24 -12.82
C ALA A 204 -16.25 17.12 -14.07
N PRO A 205 -16.58 18.43 -13.99
CA PRO A 205 -16.39 19.37 -15.09
C PRO A 205 -14.98 19.30 -15.67
N GLY A 206 -14.90 19.15 -17.00
CA GLY A 206 -13.70 19.46 -17.78
C GLY A 206 -13.66 20.94 -18.17
N GLY A 207 -12.98 21.28 -19.26
CA GLY A 207 -12.94 22.65 -19.78
C GLY A 207 -11.95 23.57 -19.08
N GLY A 208 -10.90 23.02 -18.46
CA GLY A 208 -9.87 23.78 -17.76
C GLY A 208 -10.14 23.98 -16.27
N ALA A 209 -11.06 23.21 -15.69
CA ALA A 209 -11.30 23.23 -14.24
C ALA A 209 -10.10 22.65 -13.47
N THR A 210 -9.71 23.35 -12.41
CA THR A 210 -8.61 22.95 -11.53
C THR A 210 -9.14 22.15 -10.34
N TYR A 211 -8.50 21.01 -10.09
CA TYR A 211 -8.76 20.16 -8.95
C TYR A 211 -7.52 20.05 -8.08
N HIS A 212 -7.73 19.75 -6.80
CA HIS A 212 -6.67 19.52 -5.83
C HIS A 212 -6.83 18.13 -5.23
N LEU A 213 -5.73 17.38 -5.17
CA LEU A 213 -5.65 16.12 -4.45
C LEU A 213 -5.00 16.36 -3.09
N SER A 214 -5.67 15.94 -2.02
CA SER A 214 -5.06 15.69 -0.71
C SER A 214 -5.14 14.20 -0.37
N VAL A 215 -4.20 13.73 0.44
CA VAL A 215 -4.15 12.33 0.87
C VAL A 215 -3.87 12.26 2.36
N SER A 216 -4.23 11.14 2.98
CA SER A 216 -3.83 10.79 4.34
C SER A 216 -3.57 9.29 4.43
N ILE A 217 -2.58 8.90 5.23
CA ILE A 217 -2.24 7.50 5.46
C ILE A 217 -1.83 7.28 6.91
N GLY A 218 -2.42 6.26 7.55
CA GLY A 218 -2.19 6.01 8.99
C GLY A 218 -2.61 7.20 9.87
N GLY A 219 -3.56 8.02 9.41
CA GLY A 219 -3.98 9.25 10.09
C GLY A 219 -3.06 10.47 9.84
N ILE A 220 -1.99 10.33 9.07
CA ILE A 220 -1.03 11.40 8.77
C ILE A 220 -1.45 12.08 7.46
N PRO A 221 -1.84 13.37 7.49
CA PRO A 221 -2.23 14.09 6.28
C PRO A 221 -1.01 14.46 5.43
N SER A 222 -1.23 14.67 4.13
CA SER A 222 -0.20 15.22 3.26
C SER A 222 0.20 16.64 3.66
N SER A 223 1.49 16.96 3.45
CA SER A 223 2.07 18.29 3.73
C SER A 223 1.42 19.43 2.93
N GLY A 224 0.71 19.09 1.86
CA GLY A 224 -0.07 20.01 1.05
C GLY A 224 -1.00 19.26 0.11
N THR A 225 -1.45 19.95 -0.94
CA THR A 225 -2.22 19.36 -2.04
C THR A 225 -1.44 19.47 -3.34
N VAL A 226 -1.70 18.55 -4.28
CA VAL A 226 -1.22 18.68 -5.66
C VAL A 226 -2.38 19.09 -6.55
N SER A 227 -2.17 20.11 -7.38
CA SER A 227 -3.18 20.59 -8.33
C SER A 227 -3.06 19.90 -9.69
N PHE A 228 -4.18 19.66 -10.35
CA PHE A 228 -4.23 19.21 -11.73
C PHE A 228 -5.46 19.76 -12.46
N ILE A 229 -5.41 19.78 -13.79
CA ILE A 229 -6.45 20.35 -14.65
C ILE A 229 -7.15 19.25 -15.43
N LEU A 230 -8.47 19.31 -15.49
CA LEU A 230 -9.25 18.51 -16.43
C LEU A 230 -9.60 19.35 -17.67
N ARG A 231 -9.08 18.96 -18.83
CA ARG A 231 -9.38 19.58 -20.13
C ARG A 231 -10.74 19.14 -20.66
#